data_AF-A0AAD5RAG0-F1
#
_entry.id   AF-A0AAD5RAG0-F1
#
_cell.length_a   1.000
_cell.length_b   1.000
_cell.length_c   1.000
_cell.angle_alpha   90.00
_cell.angle_beta   90.00
_cell.angle_gamma   90.00
#
_symmetry.space_group_name_H-M   'P 1'
#
loop_
_entity.id
_entity.type
_entity.pdbx_description
1 polymer ?
#
loop_
_entity_poly.entity_id
_entity_poly.type
_entity_poly.pdbx_seq_one_letter_code
_entity_poly.pdbx_strand_id
1 'polypeptide(L)'
;MVRWLGNHLKYAFLGVIFIIFNLHVQKKMQAAMDHKIGSGRVIAISYRNNLPYTNSVINKIQRIANLLPMNLLHETLCPVQMGKWTLPAHIAVMAQISNVLHDDKMSACPKHASYLDDNRTRELQTLNPALLMRARCSE
;
A
#
# COMPACT_ATOMS: atom_id res chain seq x y z
N MET A 1 -3.93 22.60 7.42
CA MET A 1 -2.81 21.86 8.07
C MET A 1 -3.26 20.98 9.24
N VAL A 2 -4.11 21.45 10.16
CA VAL A 2 -4.60 20.67 11.34
C VAL A 2 -5.44 19.42 10.98
N ARG A 3 -6.19 19.45 9.86
CA ARG A 3 -6.99 18.30 9.38
C ARG A 3 -6.15 17.12 8.88
N TRP A 4 -4.88 17.35 8.55
CA TRP A 4 -3.97 16.30 8.05
C TRP A 4 -3.42 15.45 9.20
N LEU A 5 -3.04 16.08 10.32
CA LEU A 5 -2.56 15.39 11.53
C LEU A 5 -3.65 14.53 12.18
N GLY A 6 -4.90 14.99 12.18
CA GLY A 6 -6.05 14.24 12.71
C GLY A 6 -6.44 13.01 11.88
N ASN A 7 -6.11 12.99 10.59
CA ASN A 7 -6.36 11.82 9.75
C ASN A 7 -5.30 10.73 9.97
N HIS A 8 -4.02 11.09 10.19
CA HIS A 8 -2.97 10.12 10.50
C HIS A 8 -3.28 9.23 11.71
N LEU A 9 -3.82 9.81 12.78
CA LEU A 9 -4.19 9.06 13.98
C LEU A 9 -5.34 8.06 13.72
N LYS A 10 -6.32 8.44 12.89
CA LYS A 10 -7.43 7.57 12.48
C LYS A 10 -6.95 6.35 11.68
N TYR A 11 -5.96 6.54 10.81
CA TYR A 11 -5.45 5.45 9.98
C TYR A 11 -4.54 4.49 10.73
N ALA A 12 -3.72 4.99 11.67
CA ALA A 12 -2.97 4.13 12.58
C ALA A 12 -3.93 3.26 13.42
N PHE A 13 -5.02 3.86 13.90
CA PHE A 13 -6.06 3.16 14.65
C PHE A 13 -6.77 2.07 13.82
N LEU A 14 -7.06 2.33 12.54
CA LEU A 14 -7.66 1.31 11.66
C LEU A 14 -6.74 0.10 11.45
N GLY A 15 -5.42 0.33 11.36
CA GLY A 15 -4.45 -0.75 11.27
C GLY A 15 -4.42 -1.63 12.53
N VAL A 16 -4.49 -1.01 13.71
CA VAL A 16 -4.57 -1.72 14.99
C VAL A 16 -5.87 -2.53 15.08
N ILE A 17 -7.01 -1.92 14.74
CA ILE A 17 -8.30 -2.63 14.68
C ILE A 17 -8.22 -3.84 13.75
N PHE A 18 -7.69 -3.67 12.53
CA PHE A 18 -7.59 -4.76 11.57
C PHE A 18 -6.82 -5.96 12.14
N ILE A 19 -5.71 -5.71 12.84
CA ILE A 19 -4.91 -6.77 13.46
C ILE A 19 -5.66 -7.44 14.61
N ILE A 20 -6.34 -6.67 15.48
CA ILE A 20 -7.13 -7.19 16.60
C ILE A 20 -8.28 -8.08 16.10
N PHE A 21 -8.98 -7.68 15.04
CA PHE A 21 -10.05 -8.47 14.45
C PHE A 21 -9.56 -9.73 13.70
N ASN A 22 -8.27 -9.80 13.36
CA ASN A 22 -7.66 -10.91 12.63
C ASN A 22 -6.53 -11.55 13.44
N LEU A 23 -6.87 -12.11 14.60
CA LEU A 23 -5.91 -12.78 15.52
C LEU A 23 -5.05 -13.86 14.83
N HIS A 24 -5.59 -14.56 13.82
CA HIS A 24 -4.81 -15.53 13.04
C HIS A 24 -3.66 -14.86 12.27
N VAL A 25 -3.94 -13.71 11.63
CA VAL A 25 -2.94 -12.91 10.92
C VAL A 25 -1.90 -12.37 11.89
N GLN A 26 -2.32 -11.91 13.07
CA GLN A 26 -1.42 -11.44 14.12
C GLN A 26 -0.45 -12.53 14.57
N LYS A 27 -0.95 -13.72 14.90
CA LYS A 27 -0.14 -14.87 15.33
C LYS A 27 0.86 -15.28 14.27
N LYS A 28 0.44 -15.35 13.00
CA LYS A 28 1.31 -15.69 11.88
C LYS A 28 2.39 -14.63 11.65
N MET A 29 2.05 -13.35 11.80
CA MET A 29 3.00 -12.25 11.69
C MET A 29 4.05 -12.30 12.81
N GLN A 30 3.62 -12.57 14.05
CA GLN A 30 4.53 -12.76 15.19
C GLN A 30 5.47 -13.94 14.97
N ALA A 31 4.95 -15.11 14.58
CA ALA A 31 5.77 -16.28 14.27
C ALA A 31 6.78 -16.02 13.14
N ALA A 32 6.38 -15.29 12.09
CA ALA A 32 7.28 -14.91 10.99
C ALA A 32 8.39 -13.96 11.46
N MET A 33 8.09 -13.04 12.38
CA MET A 33 9.08 -12.14 12.98
C MET A 33 10.03 -12.89 13.91
N ASP A 34 9.51 -13.73 14.80
CA ASP A 34 10.29 -14.53 15.73
C ASP A 34 11.26 -15.47 14.98
N HIS A 35 10.79 -16.07 13.88
CA HIS A 35 11.61 -16.93 13.04
C HIS A 35 12.73 -16.19 12.29
N LYS A 36 12.50 -14.95 11.83
CA LYS A 36 13.47 -14.21 10.99
C LYS A 36 14.40 -13.29 11.77
N ILE A 37 13.94 -12.69 12.87
CA ILE A 37 14.68 -11.69 13.66
C ILE A 37 15.17 -12.28 14.99
N GLY A 38 14.45 -13.26 15.52
CA GLY A 38 14.66 -13.81 16.87
C GLY A 38 13.89 -13.04 17.93
N SER A 39 13.44 -13.75 18.98
CA SER A 39 12.73 -13.16 20.11
C SER A 39 13.69 -12.30 20.96
N GLY A 40 13.34 -11.03 21.21
CA GLY A 40 14.07 -10.13 22.12
C GLY A 40 14.91 -9.02 21.47
N ARG A 41 14.94 -8.90 20.14
CA ARG A 41 15.60 -7.78 19.45
C ARG A 41 14.61 -6.67 19.10
N VAL A 42 15.05 -5.42 19.16
CA VAL A 42 14.26 -4.27 18.72
C VAL A 42 14.06 -4.34 17.21
N ILE A 43 12.80 -4.28 16.78
CA ILE A 43 12.43 -4.29 15.36
C ILE A 43 12.82 -2.94 14.74
N ALA A 44 13.75 -2.99 13.78
CA ALA A 44 14.18 -1.85 12.99
C ALA A 44 13.66 -1.93 11.54
N ILE A 45 13.58 -0.79 10.87
CA ILE A 45 13.16 -0.68 9.46
C ILE A 45 14.09 -1.47 8.51
N SER A 46 15.34 -1.69 8.88
CA SER A 46 16.30 -2.51 8.11
C SER A 46 15.83 -3.95 7.89
N TYR A 47 15.02 -4.51 8.80
CA TYR A 47 14.49 -5.88 8.67
C TYR A 47 13.31 -5.97 7.70
N ARG A 48 12.82 -4.86 7.15
CA ARG A 48 11.67 -4.83 6.24
C ARG A 48 11.82 -5.81 5.08
N ASN A 49 12.99 -5.89 4.46
CA ASN A 49 13.21 -6.79 3.32
C ASN A 49 13.16 -8.28 3.72
N ASN A 50 13.40 -8.60 4.99
CA ASN A 50 13.41 -9.96 5.51
C ASN A 50 12.03 -10.45 5.98
N LEU A 51 11.02 -9.56 5.99
CA LEU A 51 9.66 -9.84 6.46
C LEU A 51 8.62 -9.64 5.34
N PRO A 52 8.61 -10.50 4.30
CA PRO A 52 7.69 -10.35 3.17
C PRO A 52 6.20 -10.49 3.57
N TYR A 53 5.91 -11.36 4.55
CA TYR A 53 4.55 -11.54 5.07
C TYR A 53 4.05 -10.28 5.80
N THR A 54 4.84 -9.76 6.74
CA THR A 54 4.54 -8.52 7.47
C THR A 54 4.35 -7.34 6.51
N ASN A 55 5.19 -7.22 5.48
CA ASN A 55 5.02 -6.20 4.44
C ASN A 55 3.70 -6.34 3.68
N SER A 56 3.27 -7.57 3.38
CA SER A 56 2.01 -7.84 2.69
C SER A 56 0.80 -7.42 3.54
N VAL A 57 0.85 -7.70 4.85
CA VAL A 57 -0.17 -7.26 5.82
C VAL A 57 -0.25 -5.74 5.91
N ILE A 58 0.90 -5.07 6.03
CA ILE A 58 0.97 -3.60 6.08
C ILE A 58 0.42 -2.99 4.79
N ASN A 59 0.80 -3.51 3.62
CA ASN A 59 0.28 -3.05 2.34
C ASN A 59 -1.24 -3.21 2.27
N LYS A 60 -1.80 -4.30 2.81
CA LYS A 60 -3.25 -4.52 2.87
C LYS A 60 -3.94 -3.50 3.76
N ILE A 61 -3.39 -3.24 4.95
CA ILE A 61 -3.92 -2.21 5.86
C ILE A 61 -3.89 -0.83 5.20
N GLN A 62 -2.79 -0.48 4.53
CA GLN A 62 -2.67 0.80 3.81
C GLN A 62 -3.70 0.95 2.69
N ARG A 63 -4.05 -0.15 2.01
CA ARG A 63 -5.11 -0.17 1.00
C ARG A 63 -6.51 0.02 1.59
N ILE A 64 -6.83 -0.72 2.64
CA ILE A 64 -8.13 -0.64 3.32
C ILE A 64 -8.31 0.75 3.94
N ALA A 65 -7.25 1.28 4.55
CA ALA A 65 -7.24 2.62 5.12
C ALA A 65 -7.37 3.72 4.05
N ASN A 66 -6.98 3.44 2.79
CA ASN A 66 -7.02 4.37 1.67
C ASN A 66 -6.53 5.78 2.07
N LEU A 67 -5.36 5.83 2.74
CA LEU A 67 -4.85 7.05 3.40
C LEU A 67 -4.74 8.25 2.46
N LEU A 68 -4.52 7.99 1.16
CA LEU A 68 -4.37 9.00 0.12
C LEU A 68 -5.31 8.65 -1.03
N PRO A 69 -6.60 9.01 -0.91
CA PRO A 69 -7.61 8.66 -1.91
C PRO A 69 -7.36 9.37 -3.25
N MET A 70 -6.76 10.56 -3.19
CA MET A 70 -6.26 11.29 -4.35
C MET A 70 -4.74 11.33 -4.31
N ASN A 71 -4.11 11.09 -5.46
CA ASN A 71 -2.67 11.28 -5.61
C ASN A 71 -2.31 12.76 -5.48
N LEU A 72 -1.02 13.04 -5.31
CA LEU A 72 -0.49 14.39 -5.51
C LEU A 72 -0.83 14.86 -6.93
N LEU A 73 -0.95 16.18 -7.08
CA LEU A 73 -1.08 16.79 -8.40
C LEU A 73 0.21 16.53 -9.19
N HIS A 74 0.07 15.98 -10.39
CA HIS A 74 1.16 15.82 -11.34
C HIS A 74 0.97 16.80 -12.49
N GLU A 75 2.04 17.16 -13.19
CA GLU A 75 1.98 17.98 -14.41
C GLU A 75 2.61 17.21 -15.57
N THR A 76 1.98 17.24 -16.74
CA THR A 76 2.56 16.67 -17.96
C THR A 76 3.68 17.56 -18.48
N LEU A 77 4.92 17.05 -18.57
CA LEU A 77 6.04 17.82 -19.13
C LEU A 77 6.04 17.82 -20.67
N CYS A 78 5.48 16.77 -21.26
CA CYS A 78 5.37 16.55 -22.70
C CYS A 78 3.94 16.09 -23.03
N PRO A 79 3.51 16.11 -24.30
CA PRO A 79 2.26 15.48 -24.69
C PRO A 79 2.27 13.98 -24.37
N VAL A 80 1.27 13.51 -23.62
CA VAL A 80 1.15 12.11 -23.18
C VAL A 80 -0.11 11.50 -23.75
N GLN A 81 0.01 10.33 -24.37
CA GLN A 81 -1.15 9.55 -24.81
C GLN A 81 -1.66 8.69 -23.66
N MET A 82 -2.88 8.97 -23.18
CA MET A 82 -3.59 8.19 -22.16
C MET A 82 -4.75 7.44 -22.81
N GLY A 83 -4.51 6.18 -23.17
CA GLY A 83 -5.49 5.34 -23.85
C GLY A 83 -5.87 5.93 -25.21
N LYS A 84 -7.12 6.41 -25.35
CA LYS A 84 -7.63 7.02 -26.59
C LYS A 84 -7.44 8.54 -26.64
N TRP A 85 -6.97 9.16 -25.56
CA TRP A 85 -6.86 10.61 -25.44
C TRP A 85 -5.40 11.05 -25.48
N THR A 86 -5.11 12.17 -26.12
CA THR A 86 -3.78 12.78 -26.10
C THR A 86 -3.86 14.03 -25.23
N LEU A 87 -3.14 14.03 -24.12
CA LEU A 87 -3.01 15.17 -23.23
C LEU A 87 -1.87 16.06 -23.73
N PRO A 88 -2.07 17.37 -23.90
CA PRO A 88 -0.98 18.29 -24.21
C PRO A 88 -0.04 18.46 -22.99
N ALA A 89 1.12 19.06 -23.24
CA ALA A 89 2.04 19.46 -22.18
C ALA A 89 1.43 20.54 -21.27
N HIS A 90 1.93 20.63 -20.04
CA HIS A 90 1.55 21.57 -19.00
C HIS A 90 0.12 21.45 -18.47
N ILE A 91 -0.45 20.24 -18.51
CA ILE A 91 -1.74 19.96 -17.87
C ILE A 91 -1.52 19.31 -16.51
N ALA A 92 -2.20 19.85 -15.51
CA ALA A 92 -2.27 19.25 -14.19
C ALA A 92 -3.20 18.02 -14.21
N VAL A 93 -2.65 16.87 -13.85
CA VAL A 93 -3.35 15.58 -13.79
C VAL A 93 -3.35 15.09 -12.35
N MET A 94 -4.52 14.73 -11.85
CA MET A 94 -4.68 14.11 -10.54
C MET A 94 -5.25 12.70 -10.70
N ALA A 95 -4.46 11.69 -10.36
CA ALA A 95 -4.91 10.31 -10.39
C ALA A 95 -5.72 9.97 -9.13
N GLN A 96 -6.91 9.41 -9.31
CA GLN A 96 -7.72 8.88 -8.22
C GLN A 96 -7.23 7.47 -7.84
N ILE A 97 -6.35 7.40 -6.85
CA ILE A 97 -5.75 6.15 -6.37
C ILE A 97 -6.83 5.20 -5.81
N SER A 98 -7.89 5.74 -5.21
CA SER A 98 -8.96 4.94 -4.62
C SER A 98 -9.56 3.94 -5.60
N ASN A 99 -9.69 4.29 -6.88
CA ASN A 99 -10.31 3.42 -7.88
C ASN A 99 -9.41 2.22 -8.20
N VAL A 100 -8.10 2.46 -8.34
CA VAL A 100 -7.09 1.42 -8.57
C VAL A 100 -6.98 0.48 -7.38
N LEU A 101 -7.10 1.01 -6.15
CA LEU A 101 -7.02 0.19 -4.94
C LEU A 101 -8.27 -0.66 -4.69
N HIS A 102 -9.44 -0.23 -5.16
CA HIS A 102 -10.72 -0.95 -5.00
C HIS A 102 -11.05 -1.88 -6.17
N ASP A 103 -10.32 -1.79 -7.29
CA ASP A 103 -10.49 -2.68 -8.42
C ASP A 103 -9.95 -4.08 -8.11
N ASP A 104 -10.84 -5.07 -8.07
CA ASP A 104 -10.52 -6.47 -7.81
C ASP A 104 -9.66 -7.09 -8.93
N LYS A 105 -9.60 -6.49 -10.13
CA LYS A 105 -8.77 -6.97 -11.25
C LYS A 105 -7.32 -6.51 -11.17
N MET A 106 -7.09 -5.27 -10.73
CA MET A 106 -5.74 -4.71 -10.57
C MET A 106 -5.15 -5.01 -9.19
N SER A 107 -6.00 -5.20 -8.18
CA SER A 107 -5.52 -5.63 -6.87
C SER A 107 -5.26 -7.14 -6.90
N ALA A 108 -3.99 -7.52 -6.86
CA ALA A 108 -3.57 -8.91 -6.66
C ALA A 108 -4.02 -9.50 -5.30
N CYS A 109 -4.93 -8.87 -4.56
CA CYS A 109 -5.27 -9.13 -3.16
C CYS A 109 -6.74 -8.74 -2.90
N PRO A 110 -7.68 -9.70 -2.88
CA PRO A 110 -9.07 -9.46 -2.52
C PRO A 110 -9.20 -8.85 -1.12
N LYS A 111 -10.28 -8.10 -0.90
CA LYS A 111 -10.61 -7.42 0.38
C LYS A 111 -10.64 -8.39 1.57
N HIS A 112 -10.89 -9.67 1.32
CA HIS A 112 -11.03 -10.69 2.37
C HIS A 112 -9.70 -11.13 3.00
N ALA A 113 -9.67 -11.32 4.32
CA ALA A 113 -8.46 -11.67 5.08
C ALA A 113 -7.85 -13.04 4.71
N SER A 114 -8.65 -13.95 4.15
CA SER A 114 -8.25 -15.28 3.68
C SER A 114 -7.14 -15.30 2.63
N TYR A 115 -6.87 -14.17 1.95
CA TYR A 115 -5.87 -14.15 0.87
C TYR A 115 -4.41 -14.03 1.36
N LEU A 116 -4.18 -13.84 2.65
CA LEU A 116 -2.83 -13.76 3.23
C LEU A 116 -2.21 -15.17 3.41
N ASP A 117 -2.16 -15.95 2.34
CA ASP A 117 -1.47 -17.24 2.30
C ASP A 117 -0.04 -17.09 1.77
N ASP A 118 0.90 -17.87 2.30
CA ASP A 118 2.35 -17.70 2.09
C ASP A 118 2.75 -17.75 0.61
N ASN A 119 1.98 -18.47 -0.20
CA ASN A 119 2.33 -18.79 -1.58
C ASN A 119 2.21 -17.60 -2.57
N ARG A 120 1.59 -16.48 -2.19
CA ARG A 120 1.40 -15.29 -3.07
C ARG A 120 1.97 -13.98 -2.55
N THR A 121 2.71 -14.00 -1.46
CA THR A 121 3.30 -12.79 -0.84
C THR A 121 4.30 -12.03 -1.73
N ARG A 122 4.90 -12.69 -2.74
CA ARG A 122 5.86 -12.05 -3.67
C ARG A 122 5.20 -11.12 -4.69
N GLU A 123 3.97 -11.40 -5.11
CA GLU A 123 3.22 -10.57 -6.08
C GLU A 123 2.63 -9.31 -5.45
N LEU A 124 2.53 -9.25 -4.11
CA LEU A 124 1.89 -8.16 -3.37
C LEU A 124 2.80 -6.95 -3.09
N GLN A 125 4.08 -7.05 -3.44
CA GLN A 125 5.07 -6.00 -3.18
C GLN A 125 5.09 -4.91 -4.27
N THR A 126 4.66 -5.22 -5.49
CA THR A 126 4.68 -4.33 -6.65
C THR A 126 3.65 -3.21 -6.57
N LEU A 127 2.62 -3.35 -5.74
CA LEU A 127 1.42 -2.54 -5.83
C LEU A 127 1.20 -1.83 -4.48
N ASN A 128 2.21 -1.04 -4.13
CA ASN A 128 2.25 -0.17 -2.95
C ASN A 128 1.68 1.21 -3.34
N PRO A 129 0.69 1.76 -2.61
CA PRO A 129 0.15 3.10 -2.89
C PRO A 129 1.22 4.21 -2.87
N ALA A 130 2.32 4.04 -2.12
CA ALA A 130 3.46 4.97 -2.16
C ALA A 130 4.29 4.87 -3.45
N LEU A 131 4.36 3.70 -4.09
CA LEU A 131 5.06 3.52 -5.37
C LEU A 131 4.24 4.00 -6.57
N LEU A 132 2.90 3.97 -6.48
CA LEU A 132 2.00 4.59 -7.45
C LEU A 132 2.17 6.12 -7.54
N MET A 133 2.91 6.74 -6.62
CA MET A 133 3.26 8.17 -6.69
C MET A 133 4.51 8.47 -7.52
N ARG A 134 5.29 7.47 -7.95
CA ARG A 134 6.45 7.69 -8.82
C ARG A 134 5.99 7.83 -10.27
N ALA A 135 5.73 9.06 -10.69
CA ALA A 135 5.68 9.41 -12.10
C ALA A 135 7.12 9.46 -12.64
N ARG A 136 7.48 8.54 -13.55
CA ARG A 136 8.62 8.74 -14.44
C ARG A 136 8.06 9.09 -15.80
N CYS A 137 8.49 10.21 -16.38
CA CYS A 137 8.40 10.35 -17.83
C CYS A 137 9.24 9.22 -18.42
N SER A 138 8.71 8.49 -19.42
CA SER A 138 9.56 7.64 -20.25
C SER A 138 10.54 8.56 -20.96
N GLU A 139 11.83 8.32 -20.78
CA GLU A 139 12.87 8.83 -21.67
C GLU A 139 12.67 8.27 -23.09
#